data_AF-A0A2S8G6U3-F1
#
_entry.id   AF-A0A2S8G6U3-F1
#
_cell.length_a   1.000
_cell.length_b   1.000
_cell.length_c   1.000
_cell.angle_alpha   90.00
_cell.angle_beta   90.00
_cell.angle_gamma   90.00
#
_symmetry.space_group_name_H-M   'P 1'
#
loop_
_entity.id
_entity.type
_entity.pdbx_description
1 polymer ?
#
loop_
_entity_poly.entity_id
_entity_poly.type
_entity_poly.pdbx_seq_one_letter_code
_entity_poly.pdbx_strand_id
1 'polypeptide(L)'
;MNNFDNDRLYQLWDQAEELPYGEIRVRISEEAVNLAESARDLDLIFDARLRLIESAGFSGHDEKLLAAFAWCLAQYEKDPPRFEEHRFTLLWYFKHAINSADQFPQISLAQVDAMRAQMSEIYGRYGYNQRPFHYSRFKFAVGIGELEQAAEAYKAYRAIARDDMSDCTACETNSNSWYFFMKGDFKKGLRMAQPILQGRQRCMSVPHVTYANVLRPLALLGRYEEADQFQKKGYRLIRSNPLYVDRFAMHIAYLVHRDRRTSAVRMFERHLAMALETHELSSRYEFLLAAQRLFTVIAEKKQTQKLNLPTSFALHDPTGQYDVAQLLSWIEAEAIPLGERFNARNQNKYYTAGLVESLSY
;
A
#
# COMPACT_ATOMS: atom_id res chain seq x y z
N MET A 1 -14.76 -14.75 -32.18
CA MET A 1 -14.06 -15.54 -31.16
C MET A 1 -14.61 -16.96 -31.20
N ASN A 2 -13.77 -17.99 -31.15
CA ASN A 2 -14.26 -19.37 -31.11
C ASN A 2 -14.63 -19.73 -29.65
N ASN A 3 -15.52 -20.69 -29.42
CA ASN A 3 -15.94 -21.08 -28.06
C ASN A 3 -14.77 -21.43 -27.15
N PHE A 4 -13.69 -21.97 -27.72
CA PHE A 4 -12.46 -22.31 -27.02
C PHE A 4 -11.76 -21.12 -26.33
N ASP A 5 -11.73 -19.94 -26.98
CA ASP A 5 -11.05 -18.75 -26.41
C ASP A 5 -11.86 -18.17 -25.25
N ASN A 6 -13.19 -18.23 -25.33
CA ASN A 6 -14.10 -17.90 -24.24
C ASN A 6 -13.90 -18.85 -23.06
N ASP A 7 -13.94 -20.16 -23.30
CA ASP A 7 -13.75 -21.17 -22.25
C ASP A 7 -12.40 -21.00 -21.55
N ARG A 8 -11.34 -20.68 -22.31
CA ARG A 8 -10.02 -20.39 -21.75
C ARG A 8 -10.00 -19.10 -20.92
N LEU A 9 -10.71 -18.05 -21.33
CA LEU A 9 -10.83 -16.80 -20.57
C LEU A 9 -11.50 -17.05 -19.21
N TYR A 10 -12.64 -17.74 -19.19
CA TYR A 10 -13.32 -18.09 -17.94
C TYR A 10 -12.44 -18.97 -17.03
N GLN A 11 -11.71 -19.94 -17.59
CA GLN A 11 -10.75 -20.72 -16.82
C GLN A 11 -9.63 -19.87 -16.19
N LEU A 12 -9.13 -18.85 -16.89
CA LEU A 12 -8.12 -17.95 -16.34
C LEU A 12 -8.69 -17.13 -15.18
N TRP A 13 -9.95 -16.69 -15.26
CA TRP A 13 -10.62 -16.01 -14.15
C TRP A 13 -10.78 -16.90 -12.93
N ASP A 14 -11.30 -18.12 -13.10
CA ASP A 14 -11.44 -19.09 -12.00
C ASP A 14 -10.08 -19.37 -11.35
N GLN A 15 -9.04 -19.58 -12.17
CA GLN A 15 -7.67 -19.79 -11.67
C GLN A 15 -7.14 -18.58 -10.89
N ALA A 16 -7.39 -17.36 -11.35
CA ALA A 16 -6.97 -16.15 -10.64
C ALA A 16 -7.70 -15.99 -9.30
N GLU A 17 -8.99 -16.29 -9.25
CA GLU A 17 -9.82 -16.20 -8.04
C GLU A 17 -9.41 -17.20 -6.96
N GLU A 18 -8.99 -18.41 -7.35
CA GLU A 18 -8.51 -19.45 -6.44
C GLU A 18 -7.13 -19.13 -5.83
N LEU A 19 -6.34 -18.27 -6.48
CA LEU A 19 -5.00 -17.91 -6.03
C LEU A 19 -5.02 -16.80 -4.96
N PRO A 20 -4.10 -16.86 -3.98
CA PRO A 20 -3.86 -15.72 -3.12
C PRO A 20 -3.36 -14.53 -3.95
N TYR A 21 -3.63 -13.31 -3.48
CA TYR A 21 -3.05 -12.10 -4.07
C TYR A 21 -1.52 -12.15 -4.03
N GLY A 22 -0.92 -11.75 -5.16
CA GLY A 22 0.50 -11.80 -5.45
C GLY A 22 0.75 -11.90 -6.96
N GLU A 23 2.03 -11.92 -7.33
CA GLU A 23 2.51 -11.89 -8.73
C GLU A 23 1.82 -12.88 -9.67
N ILE A 24 1.58 -14.12 -9.22
CA ILE A 24 0.99 -15.16 -10.07
C ILE A 24 -0.46 -14.81 -10.45
N ARG A 25 -1.26 -14.33 -9.49
CA ARG A 25 -2.65 -13.92 -9.74
C ARG A 25 -2.72 -12.73 -10.69
N VAL A 26 -1.81 -11.76 -10.55
CA VAL A 26 -1.71 -10.60 -11.45
C VAL A 26 -1.38 -11.05 -12.86
N ARG A 27 -0.37 -11.91 -13.03
CA ARG A 27 0.03 -12.42 -14.35
C ARG A 27 -1.09 -13.18 -15.05
N ILE A 28 -1.85 -14.01 -14.33
CA ILE A 28 -3.02 -14.72 -14.90
C ILE A 28 -4.12 -13.72 -15.29
N SER A 29 -4.34 -12.68 -14.48
CA SER A 29 -5.30 -11.63 -14.81
C SER A 29 -4.88 -10.84 -16.06
N GLU A 30 -3.58 -10.59 -16.26
CA GLU A 30 -3.04 -9.97 -17.47
C GLU A 30 -3.19 -10.89 -18.70
N GLU A 31 -2.98 -12.21 -18.56
CA GLU A 31 -3.25 -13.19 -19.62
C GLU A 31 -4.73 -13.15 -20.03
N ALA A 32 -5.64 -13.07 -19.06
CA ALA A 32 -7.07 -12.93 -19.31
C ALA A 32 -7.41 -11.64 -20.08
N VAL A 33 -6.81 -10.51 -19.71
CA VAL A 33 -6.98 -9.24 -20.45
C VAL A 33 -6.48 -9.38 -21.89
N ASN A 34 -5.31 -9.96 -22.11
CA ASN A 34 -4.74 -10.14 -23.47
C ASN A 34 -5.64 -11.03 -24.35
N LEU A 35 -6.24 -12.06 -23.76
CA LEU A 35 -7.16 -12.95 -24.48
C LEU A 35 -8.47 -12.24 -24.83
N ALA A 36 -9.03 -11.48 -23.89
CA ALA A 36 -10.21 -10.64 -24.14
C ALA A 36 -9.95 -9.57 -25.22
N GLU A 37 -8.77 -8.94 -25.23
CA GLU A 37 -8.39 -7.97 -26.26
C GLU A 37 -8.26 -8.62 -27.65
N SER A 38 -7.71 -9.83 -27.71
CA SER A 38 -7.61 -10.61 -28.94
C SER A 38 -8.98 -10.95 -29.54
N ALA A 39 -9.99 -11.14 -28.68
CA ALA A 39 -11.37 -11.38 -29.07
C ALA A 39 -12.06 -10.15 -29.68
N ARG A 40 -11.56 -8.94 -29.39
CA ARG A 40 -12.16 -7.64 -29.75
C ARG A 40 -13.59 -7.46 -29.23
N ASP A 41 -13.90 -8.13 -28.12
CA ASP A 41 -15.18 -8.00 -27.43
C ASP A 41 -15.03 -6.96 -26.30
N LEU A 42 -15.68 -5.82 -26.47
CA LEU A 42 -15.51 -4.71 -25.54
C LEU A 42 -16.04 -5.03 -24.13
N ASP A 43 -17.08 -5.85 -24.01
CA ASP A 43 -17.67 -6.20 -22.71
C ASP A 43 -16.73 -7.15 -21.95
N LEU A 44 -16.15 -8.13 -22.65
CA LEU A 44 -15.14 -9.01 -22.05
C LEU A 44 -13.84 -8.27 -21.68
N ILE A 45 -13.40 -7.32 -22.51
CA ILE A 45 -12.23 -6.49 -22.18
C ILE A 45 -12.50 -5.66 -20.92
N PHE A 46 -13.72 -5.14 -20.78
CA PHE A 46 -14.12 -4.36 -19.62
C PHE A 46 -14.14 -5.21 -18.34
N ASP A 47 -14.77 -6.38 -18.36
CA ASP A 47 -14.80 -7.27 -17.19
C ASP A 47 -13.40 -7.79 -16.83
N ALA A 48 -12.60 -8.20 -17.83
CA ALA A 48 -11.23 -8.65 -17.60
C ALA A 48 -10.36 -7.55 -16.94
N ARG A 49 -10.51 -6.29 -17.38
CA ARG A 49 -9.79 -5.16 -16.78
C ARG A 49 -10.28 -4.83 -15.38
N LEU A 50 -11.58 -4.95 -15.09
CA LEU A 50 -12.10 -4.81 -13.73
C LEU A 50 -11.53 -5.86 -12.77
N ARG A 51 -11.41 -7.11 -13.22
CA ARG A 51 -10.78 -8.19 -12.45
C ARG A 51 -9.28 -7.94 -12.26
N LEU A 52 -8.60 -7.38 -13.26
CA LEU A 52 -7.19 -6.97 -13.14
C LEU A 52 -7.01 -5.85 -12.10
N ILE A 53 -7.92 -4.87 -12.02
CA ILE A 53 -7.88 -3.81 -10.99
C ILE A 53 -7.81 -4.42 -9.59
N GLU A 54 -8.67 -5.39 -9.30
CA GLU A 54 -8.67 -6.08 -8.01
C GLU A 54 -7.35 -6.83 -7.76
N SER A 55 -6.98 -7.70 -8.70
CA SER A 55 -5.79 -8.54 -8.59
C SER A 55 -4.53 -7.70 -8.43
N ALA A 56 -4.39 -6.63 -9.19
CA ALA A 56 -3.26 -5.71 -9.15
C ALA A 56 -3.19 -4.95 -7.82
N GLY A 57 -4.29 -4.28 -7.42
CA GLY A 57 -4.30 -3.46 -6.22
C GLY A 57 -4.05 -4.25 -4.93
N PHE A 58 -4.60 -5.46 -4.82
CA PHE A 58 -4.36 -6.29 -3.63
C PHE A 58 -3.02 -7.07 -3.66
N SER A 59 -2.24 -6.91 -4.73
CA SER A 59 -0.92 -7.53 -4.91
C SER A 59 0.24 -6.53 -4.92
N GLY A 60 -0.01 -5.22 -4.77
CA GLY A 60 1.02 -4.17 -4.77
C GLY A 60 1.43 -3.69 -6.16
N HIS A 61 0.51 -3.78 -7.15
CA HIS A 61 0.72 -3.28 -8.52
C HIS A 61 -0.24 -2.13 -8.83
N ASP A 62 -0.21 -1.09 -8.00
CA ASP A 62 -1.09 0.06 -8.16
C ASP A 62 -0.91 0.78 -9.52
N GLU A 63 0.24 0.65 -10.18
CA GLU A 63 0.46 1.13 -11.55
C GLU A 63 -0.45 0.44 -12.57
N LYS A 64 -0.66 -0.88 -12.42
CA LYS A 64 -1.56 -1.67 -13.26
C LYS A 64 -3.02 -1.39 -12.90
N LEU A 65 -3.32 -1.26 -11.61
CA LEU A 65 -4.64 -0.83 -11.13
C LEU A 65 -5.03 0.50 -11.76
N LEU A 66 -4.17 1.51 -11.67
CA LEU A 66 -4.44 2.85 -12.20
C LEU A 66 -4.66 2.85 -13.70
N ALA A 67 -3.83 2.11 -14.46
CA ALA A 67 -3.96 2.00 -15.90
C ALA A 67 -5.26 1.30 -16.33
N ALA A 68 -5.59 0.17 -15.71
CA ALA A 68 -6.82 -0.57 -15.98
C ALA A 68 -8.07 0.24 -15.58
N PHE A 69 -8.04 0.85 -14.39
CA PHE A 69 -9.12 1.70 -13.89
C PHE A 69 -9.39 2.91 -14.79
N ALA A 70 -8.35 3.64 -15.19
CA ALA A 70 -8.51 4.80 -16.07
C ALA A 70 -9.17 4.43 -17.41
N TRP A 71 -8.80 3.26 -17.97
CA TRP A 71 -9.44 2.75 -19.17
C TRP A 71 -10.91 2.40 -18.93
N CYS A 72 -11.24 1.64 -17.88
CA CYS A 72 -12.62 1.26 -17.56
C CYS A 72 -13.49 2.50 -17.30
N LEU A 73 -12.99 3.47 -16.53
CA LEU A 73 -13.70 4.72 -16.28
C LEU A 73 -13.99 5.49 -17.58
N ALA A 74 -13.01 5.56 -18.49
CA ALA A 74 -13.19 6.23 -19.78
C ALA A 74 -14.20 5.52 -20.70
N GLN A 75 -14.30 4.19 -20.65
CA GLN A 75 -15.35 3.46 -21.39
C GLN A 75 -16.72 3.65 -20.74
N TYR A 76 -16.79 3.59 -19.41
CA TYR A 76 -18.02 3.82 -18.66
C TYR A 76 -18.61 5.19 -18.93
N GLU A 77 -17.82 6.26 -18.90
CA GLU A 77 -18.32 7.62 -19.15
C GLU A 77 -18.79 7.84 -20.60
N LYS A 78 -18.30 7.05 -21.57
CA LYS A 78 -18.75 7.12 -22.97
C LYS A 78 -20.11 6.47 -23.20
N ASP A 79 -20.36 5.35 -22.52
CA ASP A 79 -21.61 4.57 -22.64
C ASP A 79 -22.01 3.94 -21.30
N PRO A 80 -22.49 4.74 -20.32
CA PRO A 80 -22.86 4.21 -19.01
C PRO A 80 -23.90 3.08 -19.05
N PRO A 81 -24.97 3.15 -19.89
CA PRO A 81 -25.96 2.08 -19.96
C PRO A 81 -25.39 0.71 -20.34
N ARG A 82 -24.35 0.66 -21.19
CA ARG A 82 -23.70 -0.60 -21.60
C ARG A 82 -23.04 -1.33 -20.43
N PHE A 83 -22.39 -0.58 -19.54
CA PHE A 83 -21.60 -1.13 -18.43
C PHE A 83 -22.28 -0.97 -17.06
N GLU A 84 -23.59 -0.77 -17.06
CA GLU A 84 -24.37 -0.47 -15.86
C GLU A 84 -24.27 -1.56 -14.78
N GLU A 85 -24.18 -2.83 -15.19
CA GLU A 85 -23.99 -3.96 -14.27
C GLU A 85 -22.68 -3.88 -13.47
N HIS A 86 -21.67 -3.25 -14.05
CA HIS A 86 -20.36 -3.08 -13.45
C HIS A 86 -20.20 -1.78 -12.66
N ARG A 87 -21.18 -0.87 -12.72
CA ARG A 87 -21.09 0.46 -12.13
C ARG A 87 -20.64 0.40 -10.67
N PHE A 88 -21.30 -0.43 -9.85
CA PHE A 88 -20.98 -0.48 -8.42
C PHE A 88 -19.51 -0.85 -8.19
N THR A 89 -19.03 -1.88 -8.87
CA THR A 89 -17.64 -2.37 -8.77
C THR A 89 -16.64 -1.32 -9.26
N LEU A 90 -16.91 -0.67 -10.39
CA LEU A 90 -16.06 0.41 -10.91
C LEU A 90 -15.97 1.58 -9.92
N LEU A 91 -17.12 2.05 -9.43
CA LEU A 91 -17.18 3.14 -8.46
C LEU A 91 -16.49 2.77 -7.16
N TRP A 92 -16.60 1.52 -6.70
CA TRP A 92 -15.90 1.03 -5.53
C TRP A 92 -14.38 1.14 -5.69
N TYR A 93 -13.83 0.70 -6.83
CA TYR A 93 -12.40 0.78 -7.11
C TYR A 93 -11.90 2.20 -7.41
N PHE A 94 -12.77 3.15 -7.73
CA PHE A 94 -12.37 4.55 -7.87
C PHE A 94 -11.71 5.07 -6.59
N LYS A 95 -12.23 4.69 -5.42
CA LYS A 95 -11.61 5.04 -4.13
C LYS A 95 -10.22 4.44 -3.99
N HIS A 96 -10.01 3.22 -4.49
CA HIS A 96 -8.71 2.56 -4.44
C HIS A 96 -7.72 3.29 -5.35
N ALA A 97 -8.11 3.64 -6.57
CA ALA A 97 -7.31 4.43 -7.50
C ALA A 97 -6.90 5.80 -6.94
N ILE A 98 -7.79 6.50 -6.24
CA ILE A 98 -7.43 7.76 -5.58
C ILE A 98 -6.49 7.54 -4.41
N ASN A 99 -6.72 6.48 -3.62
CA ASN A 99 -5.92 6.18 -2.44
C ASN A 99 -4.50 5.70 -2.79
N SER A 100 -4.27 5.09 -3.96
CA SER A 100 -2.94 4.66 -4.41
C SER A 100 -2.06 5.80 -4.89
N ALA A 101 -2.63 6.98 -5.15
CA ALA A 101 -1.89 8.11 -5.69
C ALA A 101 -0.76 8.61 -4.76
N ASP A 102 -0.81 8.29 -3.46
CA ASP A 102 0.25 8.62 -2.50
C ASP A 102 1.52 7.79 -2.71
N GLN A 103 1.45 6.68 -3.44
CA GLN A 103 2.60 5.84 -3.81
C GLN A 103 3.44 6.44 -4.95
N PHE A 104 2.93 7.45 -5.65
CA PHE A 104 3.51 7.93 -6.92
C PHE A 104 3.82 9.43 -6.88
N PRO A 105 5.09 9.86 -6.74
CA PRO A 105 5.46 11.27 -6.71
C PRO A 105 5.28 11.96 -8.07
N GLN A 106 5.11 11.21 -9.17
CA GLN A 106 4.76 11.76 -10.47
C GLN A 106 3.28 12.20 -10.59
N ILE A 107 2.40 11.74 -9.70
CA ILE A 107 1.00 12.17 -9.67
C ILE A 107 0.92 13.43 -8.81
N SER A 108 0.74 14.59 -9.46
CA SER A 108 0.70 15.89 -8.81
C SER A 108 -0.50 16.03 -7.86
N LEU A 109 -0.41 16.96 -6.89
CA LEU A 109 -1.53 17.31 -6.00
C LEU A 109 -2.80 17.68 -6.79
N ALA A 110 -2.65 18.50 -7.83
CA ALA A 110 -3.75 18.91 -8.69
C ALA A 110 -4.43 17.73 -9.41
N GLN A 111 -3.66 16.73 -9.86
CA GLN A 111 -4.24 15.51 -10.45
C GLN A 111 -5.03 14.71 -9.41
N VAL A 112 -4.53 14.59 -8.18
CA VAL A 112 -5.27 13.89 -7.11
C VAL A 112 -6.57 14.63 -6.78
N ASP A 113 -6.54 15.96 -6.69
CA ASP A 113 -7.76 16.74 -6.46
C ASP A 113 -8.74 16.66 -7.63
N ALA A 114 -8.25 16.65 -8.87
CA ALA A 114 -9.10 16.43 -10.05
C ALA A 114 -9.78 15.07 -10.03
N MET A 115 -9.06 13.98 -9.70
CA MET A 115 -9.66 12.65 -9.56
C MET A 115 -10.72 12.60 -8.46
N ARG A 116 -10.48 13.28 -7.32
CA ARG A 116 -11.48 13.38 -6.23
C ARG A 116 -12.72 14.16 -6.65
N ALA A 117 -12.55 15.27 -7.35
CA ALA A 117 -13.67 16.06 -7.86
C ALA A 117 -14.50 15.24 -8.87
N GLN A 118 -13.84 14.52 -9.77
CA GLN A 118 -14.51 13.61 -10.70
C GLN A 118 -15.26 12.50 -9.96
N MET A 119 -14.66 11.85 -8.96
CA MET A 119 -15.35 10.85 -8.14
C MET A 119 -16.56 11.44 -7.42
N SER A 120 -16.43 12.65 -6.85
CA SER A 120 -17.49 13.37 -6.15
C SER A 120 -18.69 13.66 -7.06
N GLU A 121 -18.44 14.10 -8.29
CA GLU A 121 -19.46 14.35 -9.31
C GLU A 121 -20.18 13.06 -9.71
N ILE A 122 -19.41 12.01 -10.03
CA ILE A 122 -19.97 10.71 -10.44
C ILE A 122 -20.83 10.12 -9.31
N TYR A 123 -20.33 10.16 -8.07
CA TYR A 123 -21.06 9.65 -6.91
C TYR A 123 -22.38 10.41 -6.70
N GLY A 124 -22.35 11.74 -6.87
CA GLY A 124 -23.55 12.57 -6.80
C GLY A 124 -24.62 12.20 -7.83
N ARG A 125 -24.22 11.84 -9.07
CA ARG A 125 -25.16 11.38 -10.11
C ARG A 125 -25.95 10.12 -9.71
N TYR A 126 -25.36 9.28 -8.87
CA TYR A 126 -26.00 8.04 -8.37
C TYR A 126 -26.55 8.15 -6.94
N GLY A 127 -26.62 9.36 -6.39
CA GLY A 127 -27.20 9.60 -5.07
C GLY A 127 -26.32 9.20 -3.88
N TYR A 128 -25.04 8.87 -4.11
CA TYR A 128 -24.08 8.65 -3.03
C TYR A 128 -23.66 9.97 -2.40
N ASN A 129 -23.34 9.92 -1.11
CA ASN A 129 -22.97 11.11 -0.36
C ASN A 129 -21.47 11.44 -0.51
N GLN A 130 -21.06 12.59 0.03
CA GLN A 130 -19.68 13.10 -0.11
C GLN A 130 -18.69 12.51 0.91
N ARG A 131 -19.08 11.50 1.70
CA ARG A 131 -18.21 10.87 2.70
C ARG A 131 -16.95 10.29 2.08
N PRO A 132 -16.98 9.57 0.93
CA PRO A 132 -15.76 9.03 0.31
C PRO A 132 -14.79 10.12 -0.17
N PHE A 133 -15.31 11.25 -0.64
CA PHE A 133 -14.50 12.42 -1.00
C PHE A 133 -13.69 12.91 0.21
N HIS A 134 -14.37 13.21 1.33
CA HIS A 134 -13.69 13.67 2.54
C HIS A 134 -12.78 12.60 3.16
N TYR A 135 -13.16 11.33 3.08
CA TYR A 135 -12.33 10.22 3.56
C TYR A 135 -11.04 10.08 2.76
N SER A 136 -11.10 10.22 1.43
CA SER A 136 -9.91 10.19 0.57
C SER A 136 -8.97 11.38 0.85
N ARG A 137 -9.52 12.58 1.09
CA ARG A 137 -8.73 13.75 1.54
C ARG A 137 -8.04 13.47 2.88
N PHE A 138 -8.78 12.90 3.82
CA PHE A 138 -8.26 12.53 5.14
C PHE A 138 -7.11 11.53 5.02
N LYS A 139 -7.32 10.39 4.36
CA LYS A 139 -6.29 9.36 4.20
C LYS A 139 -5.03 9.92 3.54
N PHE A 140 -5.21 10.66 2.46
CA PHE A 140 -4.11 11.22 1.70
C PHE A 140 -3.30 12.22 2.53
N ALA A 141 -3.98 13.15 3.23
CA ALA A 141 -3.33 14.13 4.08
C ALA A 141 -2.52 13.46 5.21
N VAL A 142 -3.04 12.39 5.81
CA VAL A 142 -2.27 11.59 6.78
C VAL A 142 -1.04 10.94 6.13
N GLY A 143 -1.19 10.35 4.93
CA GLY A 143 -0.12 9.68 4.21
C GLY A 143 1.02 10.62 3.79
N ILE A 144 0.74 11.90 3.55
CA ILE A 144 1.76 12.90 3.18
C ILE A 144 2.22 13.80 4.34
N GLY A 145 1.77 13.53 5.58
CA GLY A 145 2.18 14.28 6.77
C GLY A 145 1.46 15.60 7.03
N GLU A 146 0.41 15.92 6.26
CA GLU A 146 -0.39 17.15 6.36
C GLU A 146 -1.46 17.02 7.47
N LEU A 147 -1.03 16.99 8.73
CA LEU A 147 -1.91 16.67 9.86
C LEU A 147 -3.01 17.69 10.14
N GLU A 148 -2.81 18.96 9.77
CA GLU A 148 -3.83 20.01 9.86
C GLU A 148 -4.95 19.76 8.84
N GLN A 149 -4.58 19.57 7.57
CA GLN A 149 -5.53 19.20 6.51
C GLN A 149 -6.25 17.88 6.83
N ALA A 150 -5.52 16.91 7.41
CA ALA A 150 -6.11 15.66 7.87
C ALA A 150 -7.15 15.88 8.98
N ALA A 151 -6.94 16.82 9.90
CA ALA A 151 -7.89 17.14 10.96
C ALA A 151 -9.21 17.71 10.40
N GLU A 152 -9.12 18.63 9.45
CA GLU A 152 -10.29 19.21 8.78
C GLU A 152 -11.07 18.14 8.01
N ALA A 153 -10.37 17.36 7.19
CA ALA A 153 -10.97 16.29 6.42
C ALA A 153 -11.58 15.20 7.32
N TYR A 154 -10.90 14.84 8.42
CA TYR A 154 -11.41 13.90 9.42
C TYR A 154 -12.73 14.38 10.02
N LYS A 155 -12.83 15.66 10.41
CA LYS A 155 -14.07 16.25 10.95
C LYS A 155 -15.20 16.18 9.92
N ALA A 156 -14.94 16.57 8.67
CA ALA A 156 -15.93 16.56 7.60
C ALA A 156 -16.42 15.14 7.29
N TYR A 157 -15.50 14.19 7.11
CA TYR A 157 -15.81 12.78 6.87
C TYR A 157 -16.64 12.18 8.02
N ARG A 158 -16.28 12.45 9.28
CA ARG A 158 -17.00 11.90 10.45
C ARG A 158 -18.40 12.50 10.64
N ALA A 159 -18.68 13.68 10.09
CA ALA A 159 -19.97 14.34 10.18
C ALA A 159 -21.02 13.78 9.19
N ILE A 160 -20.60 13.07 8.15
CA ILE A 160 -21.49 12.50 7.12
C ILE A 160 -21.78 11.05 7.46
N ALA A 161 -23.05 10.63 7.37
CA ALA A 161 -23.44 9.23 7.59
C ALA A 161 -22.80 8.28 6.57
N ARG A 162 -22.69 7.00 6.93
CA ARG A 162 -22.23 5.96 5.99
C ARG A 162 -23.33 5.67 4.96
N ASP A 163 -22.89 5.36 3.75
CA ASP A 163 -23.67 4.84 2.63
C ASP A 163 -22.94 3.64 2.00
N ASP A 164 -23.45 3.12 0.89
CA ASP A 164 -22.89 1.93 0.23
C ASP A 164 -21.51 2.18 -0.39
N MET A 165 -21.14 3.44 -0.66
CA MET A 165 -19.80 3.80 -1.14
C MET A 165 -18.81 4.07 -0.01
N SER A 166 -19.22 3.95 1.25
CA SER A 166 -18.32 4.07 2.39
C SER A 166 -17.39 2.85 2.51
N ASP A 167 -16.11 3.09 2.82
CA ASP A 167 -15.17 2.00 3.08
C ASP A 167 -15.65 1.10 4.23
N CYS A 168 -15.24 -0.17 4.23
CA CYS A 168 -15.64 -1.09 5.29
C CYS A 168 -15.19 -0.57 6.67
N THR A 169 -15.93 -0.93 7.72
CA THR A 169 -15.68 -0.43 9.09
C THR A 169 -14.27 -0.77 9.59
N ALA A 170 -13.71 -1.91 9.17
CA ALA A 170 -12.34 -2.30 9.52
C ALA A 170 -11.30 -1.34 8.92
N CYS A 171 -11.45 -0.98 7.64
CA CYS A 171 -10.59 0.00 6.96
C CYS A 171 -10.67 1.38 7.61
N GLU A 172 -11.90 1.88 7.83
CA GLU A 172 -12.09 3.18 8.50
C GLU A 172 -11.49 3.18 9.91
N THR A 173 -11.67 2.11 10.69
CA THR A 173 -11.10 1.99 12.04
C THR A 173 -9.58 2.00 12.00
N ASN A 174 -8.96 1.28 11.06
CA ASN A 174 -7.52 1.29 10.85
C ASN A 174 -7.00 2.70 10.51
N SER A 175 -7.57 3.37 9.50
CA SER A 175 -7.13 4.71 9.11
C SER A 175 -7.33 5.75 10.21
N ASN A 176 -8.43 5.66 10.96
CA ASN A 176 -8.64 6.54 12.11
C ASN A 176 -7.62 6.30 13.22
N SER A 177 -7.26 5.03 13.50
CA SER A 177 -6.23 4.69 14.48
C SER A 177 -4.85 5.21 14.04
N TRP A 178 -4.52 5.06 12.76
CA TRP A 178 -3.28 5.54 12.15
C TRP A 178 -3.12 7.05 12.30
N TYR A 179 -4.18 7.82 12.05
CA TYR A 179 -4.16 9.27 12.27
C TYR A 179 -3.77 9.68 13.69
N PHE A 180 -4.28 9.00 14.72
CA PHE A 180 -3.89 9.30 16.10
C PHE A 180 -2.46 8.87 16.42
N PHE A 181 -1.95 7.81 15.77
CA PHE A 181 -0.53 7.45 15.86
C PHE A 181 0.36 8.53 15.25
N MET A 182 -0.02 9.08 14.08
CA MET A 182 0.70 10.17 13.44
C MET A 182 0.67 11.47 14.24
N LYS A 183 -0.40 11.73 15.00
CA LYS A 183 -0.49 12.85 15.95
C LYS A 183 0.28 12.63 17.27
N GLY A 184 0.87 11.45 17.50
CA GLY A 184 1.50 11.10 18.77
C GLY A 184 0.54 10.74 19.90
N ASP A 185 -0.78 10.72 19.68
CA ASP A 185 -1.76 10.26 20.67
C ASP A 185 -1.90 8.72 20.62
N PHE A 186 -0.81 8.04 20.99
CA PHE A 186 -0.70 6.58 20.92
C PHE A 186 -1.78 5.87 21.73
N LYS A 187 -2.13 6.40 22.91
CA LYS A 187 -3.16 5.80 23.77
C LYS A 187 -4.53 5.85 23.08
N LYS A 188 -4.89 6.96 22.43
CA LYS A 188 -6.16 7.06 21.70
C LYS A 188 -6.16 6.17 20.46
N GLY A 189 -5.09 6.18 19.67
CA GLY A 189 -4.99 5.32 18.49
C GLY A 189 -5.14 3.84 18.85
N LEU A 190 -4.53 3.37 19.94
CA LEU A 190 -4.64 1.98 20.40
C LEU A 190 -6.06 1.65 20.88
N ARG A 191 -6.72 2.56 21.62
CA ARG A 191 -8.14 2.38 21.98
C ARG A 191 -9.03 2.25 20.75
N MET A 192 -8.76 3.02 19.70
CA MET A 192 -9.51 2.94 18.45
C MET A 192 -9.24 1.64 17.68
N ALA A 193 -7.99 1.16 17.66
CA ALA A 193 -7.61 -0.08 17.00
C ALA A 193 -8.14 -1.35 17.72
N GLN A 194 -8.60 -1.23 18.97
CA GLN A 194 -8.97 -2.36 19.82
C GLN A 194 -9.94 -3.38 19.20
N PRO A 195 -11.00 -2.99 18.45
CA PRO A 195 -11.88 -3.96 17.78
C PRO A 195 -11.12 -4.84 16.77
N ILE A 196 -10.13 -4.29 16.06
CA ILE A 196 -9.28 -5.03 15.12
C ILE A 196 -8.31 -5.94 15.90
N LEU A 197 -7.66 -5.41 16.93
CA LEU A 197 -6.68 -6.16 17.73
C LEU A 197 -7.30 -7.35 18.46
N GLN A 198 -8.57 -7.24 18.84
CA GLN A 198 -9.37 -8.32 19.44
C GLN A 198 -10.02 -9.26 18.41
N GLY A 199 -9.80 -9.04 17.11
CA GLY A 199 -10.36 -9.87 16.04
C GLY A 199 -11.87 -9.67 15.79
N ARG A 200 -12.49 -8.63 16.34
CA ARG A 200 -13.90 -8.28 16.12
C ARG A 200 -14.15 -7.60 14.77
N GLN A 201 -13.10 -7.08 14.13
CA GLN A 201 -13.15 -6.46 12.81
C GLN A 201 -12.03 -7.00 11.93
N ARG A 202 -12.38 -7.36 10.68
CA ARG A 202 -11.45 -7.84 9.65
C ARG A 202 -11.98 -7.53 8.25
N CYS A 203 -11.10 -7.43 7.29
CA CYS A 203 -11.36 -7.38 5.84
C CYS A 203 -10.14 -7.97 5.10
N MET A 204 -10.02 -7.70 3.81
CA MET A 204 -8.90 -8.21 3.01
C MET A 204 -7.52 -7.75 3.53
N SER A 205 -7.38 -6.46 3.88
CA SER A 205 -6.11 -5.87 4.34
C SER A 205 -6.03 -5.60 5.84
N VAL A 206 -7.13 -5.73 6.58
CA VAL A 206 -7.18 -5.57 8.04
C VAL A 206 -7.47 -6.94 8.67
N PRO A 207 -6.60 -7.47 9.55
CA PRO A 207 -5.67 -6.75 10.43
C PRO A 207 -4.22 -6.62 9.92
N HIS A 208 -3.91 -7.04 8.70
CA HIS A 208 -2.55 -7.08 8.14
C HIS A 208 -1.78 -5.77 8.38
N VAL A 209 -2.32 -4.65 7.90
CA VAL A 209 -1.70 -3.32 8.07
C VAL A 209 -1.74 -2.84 9.52
N THR A 210 -2.80 -3.15 10.27
CA THR A 210 -2.97 -2.67 11.64
C THR A 210 -1.93 -3.25 12.59
N TYR A 211 -1.55 -4.52 12.41
CA TYR A 211 -0.52 -5.13 13.27
C TYR A 211 0.86 -4.49 13.10
N ALA A 212 1.20 -3.98 11.91
CA ALA A 212 2.40 -3.17 11.71
C ALA A 212 2.25 -1.78 12.35
N ASN A 213 1.08 -1.14 12.18
CA ASN A 213 0.80 0.21 12.68
C ASN A 213 0.91 0.35 14.21
N VAL A 214 0.64 -0.72 14.96
CA VAL A 214 0.66 -0.67 16.44
C VAL A 214 2.04 -0.93 17.06
N LEU A 215 3.04 -1.38 16.29
CA LEU A 215 4.35 -1.76 16.83
C LEU A 215 5.03 -0.59 17.55
N ARG A 216 5.15 0.56 16.88
CA ARG A 216 5.72 1.78 17.46
C ARG A 216 4.91 2.34 18.63
N PRO A 217 3.59 2.57 18.50
CA PRO A 217 2.76 3.01 19.63
C PRO A 217 2.88 2.12 20.88
N LEU A 218 2.91 0.80 20.72
CA LEU A 218 3.06 -0.12 21.85
C LEU A 218 4.47 -0.04 22.47
N ALA A 219 5.51 -0.01 21.64
CA ALA A 219 6.89 0.11 22.10
C ALA A 219 7.14 1.40 22.89
N LEU A 220 6.68 2.55 22.37
CA LEU A 220 6.83 3.86 23.03
C LEU A 220 6.05 3.96 24.35
N LEU A 221 5.04 3.11 24.53
CA LEU A 221 4.30 3.00 25.79
C LEU A 221 4.86 1.90 26.72
N GLY A 222 6.00 1.28 26.36
CA GLY A 222 6.61 0.19 27.13
C GLY A 222 5.87 -1.14 27.08
N ARG A 223 4.85 -1.30 26.21
CA ARG A 223 4.02 -2.51 26.08
C ARG A 223 4.67 -3.53 25.15
N TYR A 224 5.87 -3.94 25.51
CA TYR A 224 6.76 -4.74 24.67
C TYR A 224 6.27 -6.16 24.40
N GLU A 225 5.60 -6.81 25.36
CA GLU A 225 5.06 -8.15 25.16
C GLU A 225 3.97 -8.15 24.08
N GLU A 226 3.07 -7.17 24.11
CA GLU A 226 2.02 -7.02 23.10
C GLU A 226 2.61 -6.70 21.73
N ALA A 227 3.57 -5.77 21.67
CA ALA A 227 4.24 -5.42 20.43
C ALA A 227 4.94 -6.65 19.79
N ASP A 228 5.56 -7.51 20.60
CA ASP A 228 6.18 -8.75 20.13
C ASP A 228 5.18 -9.76 19.56
N GLN A 229 4.00 -9.87 20.16
CA GLN A 229 2.94 -10.72 19.66
C GLN A 229 2.43 -10.22 18.29
N PHE A 230 2.16 -8.92 18.18
CA PHE A 230 1.71 -8.32 16.90
C PHE A 230 2.81 -8.31 15.84
N GLN A 231 4.08 -8.17 16.21
CA GLN A 231 5.20 -8.31 15.28
C GLN A 231 5.18 -9.69 14.61
N LYS A 232 5.11 -10.77 15.39
CA LYS A 232 5.12 -12.15 14.88
C LYS A 232 3.85 -12.49 14.12
N LYS A 233 2.68 -12.07 14.63
CA LYS A 233 1.37 -12.35 14.01
C LYS A 233 1.21 -11.57 12.71
N GLY A 234 1.50 -10.27 12.73
CA GLY A 234 1.46 -9.39 11.56
C GLY A 234 2.37 -9.87 10.45
N TYR A 235 3.66 -10.09 10.75
CA TYR A 235 4.61 -10.52 9.74
C TYR A 235 4.20 -11.80 9.02
N ARG A 236 3.65 -12.79 9.76
CA ARG A 236 3.18 -14.06 9.17
C ARG A 236 2.11 -13.87 8.11
N LEU A 237 1.24 -12.87 8.29
CA LEU A 237 0.14 -12.58 7.39
C LEU A 237 0.60 -11.87 6.10
N ILE A 238 1.68 -11.10 6.17
CA ILE A 238 2.10 -10.22 5.06
C ILE A 238 3.31 -10.72 4.26
N ARG A 239 4.13 -11.64 4.80
CA ARG A 239 5.45 -12.06 4.29
C ARG A 239 5.55 -12.62 2.86
N SER A 240 4.45 -12.71 2.13
CA SER A 240 4.39 -13.27 0.77
C SER A 240 3.62 -12.39 -0.22
N ASN A 241 3.17 -11.21 0.20
CA ASN A 241 2.42 -10.30 -0.66
C ASN A 241 3.19 -8.96 -0.81
N PRO A 242 3.57 -8.56 -2.04
CA PRO A 242 4.30 -7.31 -2.31
C PRO A 242 3.56 -6.03 -1.89
N LEU A 243 2.23 -6.07 -1.74
CA LEU A 243 1.42 -4.95 -1.22
C LEU A 243 1.91 -4.39 0.13
N TYR A 244 2.67 -5.17 0.89
CA TYR A 244 3.06 -4.82 2.26
C TYR A 244 4.54 -4.47 2.42
N VAL A 245 5.21 -4.02 1.35
CA VAL A 245 6.63 -3.61 1.40
C VAL A 245 6.88 -2.51 2.45
N ASP A 246 6.00 -1.51 2.53
CA ASP A 246 5.98 -0.49 3.59
C ASP A 246 5.88 -1.11 5.00
N ARG A 247 5.04 -2.13 5.18
CA ARG A 247 4.87 -2.81 6.47
C ARG A 247 6.10 -3.61 6.85
N PHE A 248 6.85 -4.16 5.90
CA PHE A 248 8.15 -4.78 6.18
C PHE A 248 9.11 -3.75 6.79
N ALA A 249 9.10 -2.50 6.32
CA ALA A 249 9.90 -1.42 6.90
C ALA A 249 9.59 -1.21 8.39
N MET A 250 8.30 -1.11 8.74
CA MET A 250 7.87 -0.96 10.13
C MET A 250 8.30 -2.14 11.02
N HIS A 251 8.21 -3.37 10.50
CA HIS A 251 8.67 -4.57 11.21
C HIS A 251 10.19 -4.60 11.38
N ILE A 252 10.97 -4.22 10.36
CA ILE A 252 12.43 -4.11 10.43
C ILE A 252 12.82 -3.07 11.48
N ALA A 253 12.24 -1.88 11.44
CA ALA A 253 12.52 -0.80 12.39
C ALA A 253 12.21 -1.23 13.84
N TYR A 254 11.09 -1.92 14.06
CA TYR A 254 10.76 -2.48 15.37
C TYR A 254 11.78 -3.54 15.84
N LEU A 255 12.22 -4.43 14.95
CA LEU A 255 13.21 -5.45 15.29
C LEU A 255 14.58 -4.84 15.61
N VAL A 256 14.97 -3.77 14.90
CA VAL A 256 16.17 -2.98 15.23
C VAL A 256 16.04 -2.35 16.61
N HIS A 257 14.89 -1.71 16.92
CA HIS A 257 14.62 -1.15 18.26
C HIS A 257 14.74 -2.19 19.38
N ARG A 258 14.28 -3.43 19.14
CA ARG A 258 14.36 -4.53 20.10
C ARG A 258 15.71 -5.25 20.13
N ASP A 259 16.74 -4.71 19.49
CA ASP A 259 18.08 -5.31 19.33
C ASP A 259 18.06 -6.72 18.70
N ARG A 260 17.02 -7.04 17.90
CA ARG A 260 16.85 -8.33 17.21
C ARG A 260 17.45 -8.31 15.81
N ARG A 261 18.72 -7.88 15.72
CA ARG A 261 19.44 -7.60 14.46
C ARG A 261 19.40 -8.76 13.47
N THR A 262 19.61 -10.00 13.92
CA THR A 262 19.55 -11.19 13.05
C THR A 262 18.18 -11.37 12.39
N SER A 263 17.10 -11.07 13.11
CA SER A 263 15.74 -11.17 12.54
C SER A 263 15.47 -10.05 11.55
N ALA A 264 15.96 -8.85 11.83
CA ALA A 264 15.86 -7.71 10.92
C ALA A 264 16.64 -7.96 9.62
N VAL A 265 17.87 -8.47 9.69
CA VAL A 265 18.68 -8.86 8.52
C VAL A 265 17.95 -9.90 7.68
N ARG A 266 17.42 -10.97 8.28
CA ARG A 266 16.66 -11.99 7.54
C ARG A 266 15.42 -11.43 6.85
N MET A 267 14.79 -10.42 7.44
CA MET A 267 13.63 -9.77 6.83
C MET A 267 14.06 -8.88 5.67
N PHE A 268 15.17 -8.14 5.80
CA PHE A 268 15.77 -7.38 4.70
C PHE A 268 16.15 -8.29 3.53
N GLU A 269 16.93 -9.36 3.77
CA GLU A 269 17.36 -10.33 2.74
C GLU A 269 16.19 -10.90 1.96
N ARG A 270 15.13 -11.29 2.67
CA ARG A 270 13.95 -11.93 2.06
C ARG A 270 13.16 -10.98 1.16
N HIS A 271 13.08 -9.70 1.52
CA HIS A 271 12.16 -8.76 0.90
C HIS A 271 12.83 -7.71 0.02
N LEU A 272 14.17 -7.71 -0.06
CA LEU A 272 14.91 -6.77 -0.91
C LEU A 272 14.47 -6.86 -2.38
N ALA A 273 14.28 -8.07 -2.93
CA ALA A 273 13.80 -8.23 -4.30
C ALA A 273 12.44 -7.53 -4.53
N MET A 274 11.46 -7.79 -3.65
CA MET A 274 10.14 -7.14 -3.73
C MET A 274 10.23 -5.61 -3.63
N ALA A 275 11.10 -5.10 -2.75
CA ALA A 275 11.28 -3.66 -2.58
C ALA A 275 12.01 -2.99 -3.78
N LEU A 276 12.85 -3.73 -4.51
CA LEU A 276 13.50 -3.24 -5.72
C LEU A 276 12.58 -3.28 -6.94
N GLU A 277 11.68 -4.27 -6.99
CA GLU A 277 10.77 -4.52 -8.11
C GLU A 277 9.46 -3.73 -8.03
N THR A 278 9.06 -3.26 -6.83
CA THR A 278 7.81 -2.51 -6.67
C THR A 278 7.85 -1.14 -7.39
N HIS A 279 6.71 -0.79 -7.99
CA HIS A 279 6.46 0.53 -8.58
C HIS A 279 5.86 1.51 -7.54
N GLU A 280 5.47 1.01 -6.37
CA GLU A 280 4.97 1.81 -5.25
C GLU A 280 6.16 2.51 -4.57
N LEU A 281 6.50 3.68 -5.09
CA LEU A 281 7.73 4.39 -4.74
C LEU A 281 7.75 4.86 -3.27
N SER A 282 6.60 5.11 -2.66
CA SER A 282 6.54 5.43 -1.23
C SER A 282 6.90 4.20 -0.38
N SER A 283 6.33 3.04 -0.68
CA SER A 283 6.68 1.77 -0.04
C SER A 283 8.17 1.41 -0.20
N ARG A 284 8.73 1.58 -1.41
CA ARG A 284 10.18 1.40 -1.64
C ARG A 284 11.02 2.34 -0.77
N TYR A 285 10.62 3.61 -0.67
CA TYR A 285 11.31 4.58 0.17
C TYR A 285 11.32 4.18 1.64
N GLU A 286 10.16 3.81 2.20
CA GLU A 286 10.05 3.36 3.60
C GLU A 286 10.94 2.14 3.86
N PHE A 287 10.97 1.15 2.95
CA PHE A 287 11.83 -0.02 3.06
C PHE A 287 13.31 0.37 3.10
N LEU A 288 13.76 1.28 2.23
CA LEU A 288 15.13 1.78 2.20
C LEU A 288 15.49 2.53 3.48
N LEU A 289 14.59 3.33 4.06
CA LEU A 289 14.82 4.00 5.34
C LEU A 289 15.01 2.99 6.49
N ALA A 290 14.18 1.94 6.54
CA ALA A 290 14.33 0.89 7.54
C ALA A 290 15.64 0.09 7.35
N ALA A 291 16.04 -0.15 6.10
CA ALA A 291 17.33 -0.75 5.78
C ALA A 291 18.50 0.14 6.21
N GLN A 292 18.44 1.45 5.94
CA GLN A 292 19.45 2.41 6.40
C GLN A 292 19.63 2.30 7.92
N ARG A 293 18.53 2.37 8.68
CA ARG A 293 18.56 2.24 10.14
C ARG A 293 19.20 0.92 10.60
N LEU A 294 18.83 -0.19 9.97
CA LEU A 294 19.41 -1.50 10.27
C LEU A 294 20.93 -1.51 10.06
N PHE A 295 21.40 -1.03 8.91
CA PHE A 295 22.82 -1.08 8.58
C PHE A 295 23.65 -0.04 9.34
N THR A 296 23.09 1.11 9.72
CA THR A 296 23.74 2.07 10.64
C THR A 296 24.05 1.39 11.98
N VAL A 297 23.09 0.67 12.55
CA VAL A 297 23.30 -0.07 13.82
C VAL A 297 24.27 -1.26 13.67
N ILE A 298 24.37 -1.84 12.47
CA ILE A 298 25.37 -2.88 12.18
C ILE A 298 26.78 -2.27 12.08
N ALA A 299 26.90 -1.11 11.42
CA ALA A 299 28.17 -0.42 11.19
C ALA A 299 28.90 -0.06 12.50
N GLU A 300 28.17 0.19 13.59
CA GLU A 300 28.73 0.43 14.93
C GLU A 300 29.63 -0.71 15.43
N LYS A 301 29.40 -1.95 14.96
CA LYS A 301 30.08 -3.16 15.46
C LYS A 301 30.85 -3.91 14.39
N LYS A 302 30.55 -3.68 13.11
CA LYS A 302 31.08 -4.46 12.00
C LYS A 302 31.31 -3.60 10.77
N GLN A 303 32.47 -3.76 10.14
CA GLN A 303 32.74 -3.19 8.82
C GLN A 303 32.07 -4.00 7.70
N THR A 304 31.91 -5.31 7.90
CA THR A 304 31.33 -6.21 6.90
C THR A 304 30.21 -7.07 7.47
N GLN A 305 29.25 -7.43 6.63
CA GLN A 305 28.10 -8.25 7.00
C GLN A 305 27.84 -9.31 5.94
N LYS A 306 27.72 -10.57 6.38
CA LYS A 306 27.30 -11.66 5.51
C LYS A 306 25.80 -11.55 5.23
N LEU A 307 25.42 -11.52 3.96
CA LEU A 307 24.04 -11.41 3.49
C LEU A 307 23.78 -12.35 2.32
N ASN A 308 22.55 -12.82 2.20
CA ASN A 308 22.04 -13.51 1.02
C ASN A 308 21.11 -12.57 0.25
N LEU A 309 21.67 -11.81 -0.70
CA LEU A 309 20.94 -10.83 -1.51
C LEU A 309 20.71 -11.35 -2.93
N PRO A 310 19.58 -10.98 -3.57
CA PRO A 310 19.24 -11.47 -4.91
C PRO A 310 20.29 -11.08 -5.95
N THR A 311 20.42 -11.88 -7.01
CA THR A 311 21.36 -11.61 -8.12
C THR A 311 21.00 -10.35 -8.91
N SER A 312 19.76 -9.87 -8.81
CA SER A 312 19.29 -8.60 -9.36
C SER A 312 19.78 -7.38 -8.57
N PHE A 313 20.36 -7.56 -7.38
CA PHE A 313 20.86 -6.46 -6.57
C PHE A 313 22.11 -5.84 -7.18
N ALA A 314 22.14 -4.50 -7.27
CA ALA A 314 23.22 -3.77 -7.95
C ALA A 314 24.62 -4.03 -7.37
N LEU A 315 24.72 -4.33 -6.07
CA LEU A 315 25.98 -4.66 -5.40
C LEU A 315 26.17 -6.16 -5.16
N HIS A 316 25.43 -7.03 -5.86
CA HIS A 316 25.46 -8.47 -5.61
C HIS A 316 26.89 -9.02 -5.59
N ASP A 317 27.26 -9.61 -4.46
CA ASP A 317 28.52 -10.34 -4.27
C ASP A 317 28.22 -11.84 -4.12
N PRO A 318 28.72 -12.70 -5.02
CA PRO A 318 28.55 -14.15 -4.94
C PRO A 318 29.11 -14.79 -3.66
N THR A 319 30.07 -14.15 -2.98
CA THR A 319 30.59 -14.61 -1.69
C THR A 319 29.62 -14.34 -0.54
N GLY A 320 28.67 -13.43 -0.75
CA GLY A 320 27.71 -12.97 0.24
C GLY A 320 28.32 -12.06 1.31
N GLN A 321 29.56 -11.60 1.16
CA GLN A 321 30.22 -10.72 2.13
C GLN A 321 30.16 -9.26 1.67
N TYR A 322 29.40 -8.42 2.36
CA TYR A 322 29.18 -7.04 1.94
C TYR A 322 29.88 -6.06 2.88
N ASP A 323 30.49 -5.02 2.32
CA ASP A 323 30.94 -3.84 3.08
C ASP A 323 29.72 -3.01 3.51
N VAL A 324 29.63 -2.74 4.82
CA VAL A 324 28.45 -2.08 5.40
C VAL A 324 28.41 -0.60 5.01
N ALA A 325 29.55 0.07 4.85
CA ALA A 325 29.60 1.46 4.42
C ALA A 325 29.14 1.59 2.96
N GLN A 326 29.56 0.67 2.08
CA GLN A 326 29.11 0.61 0.70
C GLN A 326 27.60 0.36 0.59
N LEU A 327 27.04 -0.53 1.41
CA LEU A 327 25.59 -0.75 1.48
C LEU A 327 24.85 0.52 1.89
N LEU A 328 25.33 1.22 2.93
CA LEU A 328 24.73 2.48 3.38
C LEU A 328 24.77 3.56 2.30
N SER A 329 25.91 3.74 1.62
CA SER A 329 26.03 4.69 0.51
C SER A 329 25.09 4.37 -0.64
N TRP A 330 24.89 3.09 -0.97
CA TRP A 330 23.91 2.69 -1.99
C TRP A 330 22.47 2.99 -1.55
N ILE A 331 22.11 2.66 -0.30
CA ILE A 331 20.78 2.97 0.24
C ILE A 331 20.51 4.48 0.19
N GLU A 332 21.48 5.31 0.55
CA GLU A 332 21.37 6.77 0.52
C GLU A 332 21.21 7.29 -0.91
N ALA A 333 21.99 6.77 -1.86
CA ALA A 333 21.90 7.14 -3.27
C ALA A 333 20.52 6.82 -3.87
N GLU A 334 19.86 5.76 -3.42
CA GLU A 334 18.51 5.38 -3.85
C GLU A 334 17.42 6.17 -3.10
N ALA A 335 17.54 6.31 -1.78
CA ALA A 335 16.49 6.87 -0.94
C ALA A 335 16.39 8.40 -1.02
N ILE A 336 17.52 9.12 -1.03
CA ILE A 336 17.52 10.59 -0.98
C ILE A 336 16.78 11.20 -2.18
N PRO A 337 17.08 10.84 -3.45
CA PRO A 337 16.34 11.40 -4.59
C PRO A 337 14.85 11.08 -4.54
N LEU A 338 14.48 9.91 -4.02
CA LEU A 338 13.09 9.47 -3.92
C LEU A 338 12.32 10.30 -2.89
N GLY A 339 12.88 10.49 -1.70
CA GLY A 339 12.29 11.33 -0.66
C GLY A 339 12.14 12.79 -1.09
N GLU A 340 13.13 13.35 -1.79
CA GLU A 340 13.04 14.72 -2.30
C GLU A 340 11.97 14.88 -3.40
N ARG A 341 11.74 13.87 -4.25
CA ARG A 341 10.63 13.89 -5.22
C ARG A 341 9.26 13.97 -4.52
N PHE A 342 9.06 13.21 -3.45
CA PHE A 342 7.82 13.28 -2.68
C PHE A 342 7.65 14.60 -1.94
N ASN A 343 8.71 15.09 -1.29
CA ASN A 343 8.71 16.41 -0.65
C ASN A 343 8.38 17.52 -1.66
N ALA A 344 8.97 17.49 -2.85
CA ALA A 344 8.68 18.45 -3.91
C ALA A 344 7.21 18.38 -4.36
N ARG A 345 6.69 17.16 -4.56
CA ARG A 345 5.28 16.93 -4.93
C ARG A 345 4.31 17.38 -3.83
N ASN A 346 4.66 17.17 -2.57
CA ASN A 346 3.82 17.48 -1.40
C ASN A 346 4.00 18.89 -0.87
N GLN A 347 5.05 19.60 -1.31
CA GLN A 347 5.44 20.93 -0.83
C GLN A 347 5.73 20.96 0.67
N ASN A 348 6.28 19.88 1.22
CA ASN A 348 6.64 19.75 2.63
C ASN A 348 7.95 18.98 2.81
N LYS A 349 8.31 18.65 4.05
CA LYS A 349 9.50 17.86 4.40
C LYS A 349 9.16 16.53 5.09
N TYR A 350 7.94 16.03 4.87
CA TYR A 350 7.46 14.84 5.58
C TYR A 350 8.30 13.61 5.27
N TYR A 351 8.72 13.39 4.02
CA TYR A 351 9.45 12.18 3.66
C TYR A 351 10.85 12.16 4.27
N THR A 352 11.60 13.27 4.16
CA THR A 352 12.99 13.32 4.64
C THR A 352 13.16 13.67 6.11
N ALA A 353 12.08 14.04 6.82
CA ALA A 353 12.12 14.30 8.27
C ALA A 353 11.06 13.49 9.04
N GLY A 354 9.78 13.68 8.72
CA GLY A 354 8.66 13.07 9.46
C GLY A 354 8.64 11.53 9.40
N LEU A 355 8.83 10.94 8.22
CA LEU A 355 8.89 9.47 8.08
C LEU A 355 10.12 8.88 8.78
N VAL A 356 11.27 9.56 8.74
CA VAL A 356 12.49 9.15 9.45
C VAL A 356 12.24 9.08 10.97
N GLU A 357 11.54 10.07 11.53
CA GLU A 357 11.11 10.06 12.93
C GLU A 357 10.08 8.95 13.21
N SER A 358 9.17 8.68 12.27
CA SER A 358 8.15 7.64 12.41
C SER A 358 8.71 6.22 12.47
N LEU A 359 9.91 6.00 11.94
CA LEU A 359 10.65 4.73 12.07
C LEU A 359 11.61 4.72 13.27
N SER A 360 11.60 5.80 14.07
CA SER A 360 12.36 5.95 15.32
C SER A 360 11.53 5.66 16.56
N TYR A 361 12.17 5.07 17.56
CA TYR A 361 11.57 4.50 18.77
C TYR A 361 12.25 5.04 20.02
#